data_AF-A0A7W0Y1T1-F1
#
_entry.id   AF-A0A7W0Y1T1-F1
#
_cell.length_a   1.000
_cell.length_b   1.000
_cell.length_c   1.000
_cell.angle_alpha   90.00
_cell.angle_beta   90.00
_cell.angle_gamma   90.00
#
_symmetry.space_group_name_H-M   'P 1'
#
loop_
_entity.id
_entity.type
_entity.pdbx_description
1 polymer ?
#
loop_
_entity_poly.entity_id
_entity_poly.type
_entity_poly.pdbx_seq_one_letter_code
_entity_poly.pdbx_strand_id
1 'polypeptide(L)'
;GAPIAFRYDLHTPRTVERPDLTARGVQRQAEALVGETSYEPAPAEAAPPATEMADKKMKEEGRYDAPTRRVPAPKTVSRAPRAGAAPSPPPAPMGSSAGYGRGGMAPADEDSEQQTIDYDSLRRTTLAQAKAQTVSGQTRFELGERVTVPEGTSTMVAIINADVEGEETFLFKPGGAGMGYESNPYRVVKFKNSTPFVLEPGPIGIYSNGSFVGEGLSETVGAATSATIPFAVETGIMVTSTRADDRDEMRLIKMSRGVLEVEQFARRTTIYTVKSQTLDQGFTTLIRHPRTGTNFILADRPAGTEDLPDAYVVRLTIAKGAREGTITLVEQTPSRSTITIWNKPAIELLEKLLVHADVGADTKKKLKPIIDKRREVAKIEEQIAGITDRRNQIDQRAGQIRAALDSLSKNPQGATQRAKFAKQLDDFTSEGNRLGVQLADLEAKRLDRRVELEDALQDLEITAPPAKKAPAPAKP
;
A
#
# COMPACT_ATOMS: atom_id res chain seq x y z
N GLY A 1 -21.53 65.71 -2.82
CA GLY A 1 -21.19 64.54 -1.99
C GLY A 1 -21.08 65.00 -0.56
N ALA A 2 -21.82 64.36 0.35
CA ALA A 2 -21.89 64.75 1.76
C ALA A 2 -20.60 64.36 2.52
N PRO A 3 -20.20 65.11 3.56
CA PRO A 3 -19.06 64.77 4.40
C PRO A 3 -19.39 63.57 5.29
N ILE A 4 -18.54 62.53 5.24
CA ILE A 4 -18.62 61.36 6.12
C ILE A 4 -17.87 61.71 7.41
N ALA A 5 -18.56 61.67 8.54
CA ALA A 5 -17.96 61.80 9.86
C ALA A 5 -17.96 60.43 10.56
N PHE A 6 -16.80 60.01 11.06
CA PHE A 6 -16.68 58.80 11.85
C PHE A 6 -16.89 59.11 13.34
N ARG A 7 -17.89 58.47 13.95
CA ARG A 7 -18.00 58.41 15.42
C ARG A 7 -17.21 57.20 15.90
N TYR A 8 -16.14 57.45 16.67
CA TYR A 8 -15.40 56.39 17.35
C TYR A 8 -15.95 56.29 18.77
N ASP A 9 -16.61 55.17 19.08
CA ASP A 9 -17.08 54.86 20.42
C ASP A 9 -15.93 54.26 21.23
N LEU A 10 -15.49 54.99 22.26
CA LEU A 10 -14.39 54.60 23.15
C LEU A 10 -14.86 53.79 24.37
N HIS A 11 -16.17 53.61 24.57
CA HIS A 11 -16.73 52.96 25.76
C HIS A 11 -17.23 51.53 25.52
N THR A 12 -17.27 51.09 24.26
CA THR A 12 -17.59 49.70 23.93
C THR A 12 -16.29 48.92 23.68
N PRO A 13 -15.88 47.99 24.58
CA PRO A 13 -14.69 47.19 24.37
C PRO A 13 -14.87 46.32 23.12
N ARG A 14 -14.05 46.58 22.10
CA ARG A 14 -13.98 45.73 20.91
C ARG A 14 -13.09 44.54 21.23
N THR A 15 -13.69 43.37 21.42
CA THR A 15 -12.96 42.10 21.43
C THR A 15 -12.48 41.82 20.01
N VAL A 16 -11.23 42.14 19.74
CA VAL A 16 -10.54 41.62 18.56
C VAL A 16 -10.17 40.18 18.89
N GLU A 17 -10.85 39.20 18.27
CA GLU A 17 -10.38 37.82 18.32
C GLU A 17 -8.98 37.78 17.71
N ARG A 18 -7.97 37.64 18.58
CA ARG A 18 -6.65 37.27 18.12
C ARG A 18 -6.76 35.83 17.62
N PRO A 19 -6.38 35.52 16.38
CA PRO A 19 -6.25 34.11 15.99
C PRO A 19 -5.28 33.47 16.98
N ASP A 20 -5.76 32.44 17.68
CA ASP A 20 -4.95 31.68 18.60
C ASP A 20 -3.87 30.94 17.79
N LEU A 21 -2.64 31.44 17.89
CA LEU A 21 -1.48 30.86 17.20
C LEU A 21 -0.90 29.66 17.95
N THR A 22 -1.44 29.26 19.11
CA THR A 22 -0.91 28.10 19.86
C THR A 22 -1.13 26.76 19.15
N ALA A 23 -2.10 26.65 18.23
CA ALA A 23 -2.47 25.36 17.65
C ALA A 23 -1.70 24.95 16.37
N ARG A 24 -1.01 25.87 15.67
CA ARG A 24 -0.46 25.57 14.32
C ARG A 24 1.00 25.13 14.28
N GLY A 25 1.72 25.16 15.41
CA GLY A 25 3.13 24.76 15.46
C GLY A 25 3.51 23.73 16.51
N VAL A 26 2.57 23.30 17.38
CA VAL A 26 2.93 22.64 18.67
C VAL A 26 2.18 21.33 18.94
N GLN A 27 1.22 20.93 18.10
CA GLN A 27 0.59 19.60 18.27
C GLN A 27 1.47 18.51 17.64
N ARG A 28 2.61 18.24 18.26
CA ARG A 28 3.34 16.99 18.04
C ARG A 28 2.89 16.00 19.10
N GLN A 29 2.32 14.88 18.68
CA GLN A 29 1.88 13.82 19.58
C GLN A 29 2.37 12.51 18.99
N ALA A 30 3.25 11.81 19.71
CA ALA A 30 3.61 10.45 19.38
C ALA A 30 2.43 9.52 19.69
N GLU A 31 2.29 8.46 18.90
CA GLU A 31 1.23 7.46 19.07
C GLU A 31 1.84 6.19 19.67
N ALA A 32 1.14 5.54 20.59
CA ALA A 32 1.55 4.24 21.10
C ALA A 32 1.31 3.19 20.00
N LEU A 33 2.33 2.42 19.65
CA LEU A 33 2.26 1.46 18.56
C LEU A 33 2.42 0.04 19.08
N VAL A 34 1.71 -0.89 18.43
CA VAL A 34 1.81 -2.32 18.69
C VAL A 34 2.98 -2.87 17.89
N GLY A 35 3.86 -3.59 18.56
CA GLY A 35 4.97 -4.31 17.94
C GLY A 35 4.47 -5.48 17.10
N GLU A 36 5.15 -5.72 15.98
CA GLU A 36 4.81 -6.75 15.00
C GLU A 36 5.87 -7.86 15.01
N THR A 37 5.43 -9.08 14.69
CA THR A 37 6.26 -10.27 14.46
C THR A 37 6.59 -10.41 12.98
N SER A 38 7.87 -10.63 12.68
CA SER A 38 8.37 -10.81 11.30
C SER A 38 9.07 -12.15 11.16
N TYR A 39 9.11 -12.67 9.94
CA TYR A 39 9.72 -13.96 9.62
C TYR A 39 10.77 -13.79 8.53
N GLU A 40 11.91 -14.45 8.70
CA GLU A 40 12.84 -14.67 7.59
C GLU A 40 12.32 -15.82 6.73
N PRO A 41 12.32 -15.69 5.39
CA PRO A 41 11.95 -16.80 4.53
C PRO A 41 12.95 -17.94 4.69
N ALA A 42 12.46 -19.16 4.94
CA ALA A 42 13.29 -20.35 4.93
C ALA A 42 13.98 -20.51 3.56
N PRO A 43 15.23 -21.00 3.50
CA PRO A 43 15.86 -21.38 2.23
C PRO A 43 14.91 -22.31 1.47
N ALA A 44 14.72 -22.07 0.17
CA ALA A 44 13.82 -22.86 -0.66
C ALA A 44 14.24 -24.34 -0.65
N GLU A 45 13.59 -25.13 0.20
CA GLU A 45 13.75 -26.57 0.23
C GLU A 45 13.08 -27.15 -1.01
N ALA A 46 13.84 -27.89 -1.82
CA ALA A 46 13.35 -28.47 -3.05
C ALA A 46 12.17 -29.40 -2.75
N ALA A 47 11.04 -29.14 -3.41
CA ALA A 47 9.83 -29.96 -3.25
C ALA A 47 10.16 -31.43 -3.56
N PRO A 48 9.80 -32.39 -2.69
CA PRO A 48 9.94 -33.80 -3.02
C PRO A 48 8.98 -34.16 -4.17
N PRO A 49 9.37 -35.10 -5.06
CA PRO A 49 8.55 -35.50 -6.19
C PRO A 49 7.24 -36.12 -5.72
N ALA A 50 6.15 -35.74 -6.37
CA ALA A 50 4.81 -36.28 -6.13
C ALA A 50 4.81 -37.80 -6.35
N THR A 51 4.43 -38.54 -5.31
CA THR A 51 4.14 -39.97 -5.42
C THR A 51 2.72 -40.14 -5.94
N GLU A 52 2.58 -40.88 -7.04
CA GLU A 52 1.31 -41.28 -7.63
C GLU A 52 0.47 -42.06 -6.60
N MET A 53 -0.68 -41.52 -6.20
CA MET A 53 -1.69 -42.30 -5.49
C MET A 53 -2.54 -43.06 -6.50
N ALA A 54 -2.37 -44.38 -6.48
CA ALA A 54 -3.17 -45.34 -7.23
C ALA A 54 -4.63 -45.35 -6.76
N ASP A 55 -5.54 -45.27 -7.75
CA ASP A 55 -6.98 -45.50 -7.61
C ASP A 55 -7.29 -46.84 -6.93
N LYS A 56 -7.97 -46.78 -5.78
CA LYS A 56 -8.74 -47.91 -5.25
C LYS A 56 -10.20 -47.52 -5.07
N LYS A 57 -11.01 -47.97 -6.04
CA LYS A 57 -12.47 -48.10 -5.97
C LYS A 57 -12.88 -48.82 -4.67
N MET A 58 -13.71 -48.18 -3.86
CA MET A 58 -14.48 -48.85 -2.82
C MET A 58 -15.97 -48.84 -3.19
N LYS A 59 -16.53 -50.05 -3.20
CA LYS A 59 -17.93 -50.35 -3.53
C LYS A 59 -18.84 -49.97 -2.37
N GLU A 60 -20.00 -49.45 -2.76
CA GLU A 60 -21.21 -49.19 -2.00
C GLU A 60 -21.92 -50.50 -1.63
N GLU A 61 -22.30 -50.66 -0.36
CA GLU A 61 -23.46 -51.46 0.08
C GLU A 61 -23.66 -51.33 1.61
N GLY A 62 -24.93 -51.13 2.04
CA GLY A 62 -25.38 -51.59 3.36
C GLY A 62 -25.82 -50.56 4.41
N ARG A 63 -26.98 -49.94 4.20
CA ARG A 63 -28.13 -49.80 5.14
C ARG A 63 -27.84 -49.92 6.65
N TYR A 64 -28.19 -48.90 7.45
CA TYR A 64 -28.90 -49.06 8.75
C TYR A 64 -29.60 -47.76 9.20
N ASP A 65 -30.73 -47.97 9.87
CA ASP A 65 -31.86 -47.08 10.14
C ASP A 65 -31.62 -45.86 11.05
N ALA A 66 -32.44 -44.82 10.82
CA ALA A 66 -32.71 -43.72 11.75
C ALA A 66 -33.62 -44.19 12.91
N PRO A 67 -33.68 -43.47 14.04
CA PRO A 67 -34.76 -42.48 14.13
C PRO A 67 -34.44 -41.17 14.89
N THR A 68 -34.86 -40.08 14.24
CA THR A 68 -35.56 -38.88 14.75
C THR A 68 -35.34 -38.39 16.18
N ARG A 69 -34.88 -37.13 16.30
CA ARG A 69 -35.44 -36.19 17.28
C ARG A 69 -35.52 -34.77 16.69
N ARG A 70 -36.75 -34.26 16.62
CA ARG A 70 -37.12 -32.91 16.16
C ARG A 70 -36.67 -31.86 17.18
N VAL A 71 -36.13 -30.74 16.69
CA VAL A 71 -36.02 -29.48 17.43
C VAL A 71 -36.64 -28.37 16.57
N PRO A 72 -37.69 -27.67 17.02
CA PRO A 72 -38.19 -26.48 16.34
C PRO A 72 -37.54 -25.19 16.88
N ALA A 73 -37.44 -24.21 15.99
CA ALA A 73 -36.84 -22.88 16.18
C ALA A 73 -37.52 -22.00 17.25
N PRO A 74 -36.82 -21.00 17.83
CA PRO A 74 -37.40 -20.10 18.82
C PRO A 74 -38.20 -18.96 18.19
N LYS A 75 -39.33 -18.63 18.82
CA LYS A 75 -40.15 -17.45 18.56
C LYS A 75 -39.78 -16.29 19.49
N THR A 76 -39.89 -15.10 18.92
CA THR A 76 -39.82 -13.77 19.51
C THR A 76 -40.91 -13.54 20.56
N VAL A 77 -40.58 -12.78 21.62
CA VAL A 77 -41.57 -12.12 22.47
C VAL A 77 -41.08 -10.72 22.83
N SER A 78 -41.97 -9.75 22.66
CA SER A 78 -41.86 -8.33 22.97
C SER A 78 -42.62 -7.99 24.26
N ARG A 79 -42.04 -7.16 25.15
CA ARG A 79 -42.65 -5.97 25.79
C ARG A 79 -41.77 -5.38 26.91
N ALA A 80 -41.62 -4.05 26.90
CA ALA A 80 -41.10 -3.19 27.98
C ALA A 80 -42.26 -2.75 28.93
N PRO A 81 -42.11 -1.77 29.86
CA PRO A 81 -40.95 -1.30 30.67
C PRO A 81 -41.28 -1.21 32.19
N ARG A 82 -40.28 -1.01 33.07
CA ARG A 82 -40.40 -0.11 34.26
C ARG A 82 -39.08 0.12 35.00
N ALA A 83 -39.05 1.28 35.66
CA ALA A 83 -37.95 1.99 36.30
C ALA A 83 -37.47 1.38 37.63
N GLY A 84 -36.24 1.74 38.02
CA GLY A 84 -35.67 1.54 39.35
C GLY A 84 -34.21 2.02 39.39
N ALA A 85 -34.00 3.24 39.88
CA ALA A 85 -32.69 3.86 40.06
C ALA A 85 -31.94 3.28 41.28
N ALA A 86 -30.61 3.27 41.21
CA ALA A 86 -29.72 3.11 42.36
C ALA A 86 -28.55 4.13 42.27
N PRO A 87 -28.00 4.61 43.41
CA PRO A 87 -27.40 5.94 43.52
C PRO A 87 -25.86 5.96 43.45
N SER A 88 -25.33 7.12 43.06
CA SER A 88 -23.91 7.48 43.06
C SER A 88 -23.39 7.88 44.46
N PRO A 89 -22.10 7.63 44.79
CA PRO A 89 -21.48 8.12 46.02
C PRO A 89 -21.04 9.60 45.94
N PRO A 90 -20.92 10.30 47.09
CA PRO A 90 -20.73 11.76 47.16
C PRO A 90 -19.27 12.23 46.99
N PRO A 91 -19.05 13.51 46.62
CA PRO A 91 -17.72 14.10 46.44
C PRO A 91 -17.09 14.59 47.75
N ALA A 92 -15.75 14.50 47.83
CA ALA A 92 -14.94 15.08 48.89
C ALA A 92 -14.79 16.62 48.72
N PRO A 93 -14.61 17.40 49.80
CA PRO A 93 -14.75 18.85 49.76
C PRO A 93 -13.49 19.59 49.27
N MET A 94 -13.71 20.67 48.52
CA MET A 94 -12.73 21.74 48.31
C MET A 94 -12.53 22.52 49.62
N GLY A 95 -11.27 22.65 50.05
CA GLY A 95 -10.81 23.59 51.06
C GLY A 95 -10.14 24.81 50.42
N SER A 96 -10.49 25.98 50.92
CA SER A 96 -10.21 27.34 50.43
C SER A 96 -8.75 27.80 50.48
N SER A 97 -8.44 28.72 49.58
CA SER A 97 -7.33 29.68 49.64
C SER A 97 -7.48 30.68 50.79
N ALA A 98 -6.39 30.97 51.51
CA ALA A 98 -5.84 32.31 51.81
C ALA A 98 -4.97 32.30 53.08
N GLY A 99 -3.76 32.88 53.01
CA GLY A 99 -2.97 33.23 54.20
C GLY A 99 -1.49 33.49 53.93
N TYR A 100 -1.12 34.75 53.72
CA TYR A 100 0.26 35.25 53.68
C TYR A 100 1.02 35.01 55.00
N GLY A 101 2.28 34.57 54.93
CA GLY A 101 3.13 34.37 56.11
C GLY A 101 4.61 34.14 55.80
N ARG A 102 5.31 35.25 55.57
CA ARG A 102 6.77 35.50 55.55
C ARG A 102 7.69 34.51 56.31
N GLY A 103 8.73 34.03 55.61
CA GLY A 103 10.11 33.95 56.14
C GLY A 103 10.72 32.55 56.33
N GLY A 104 11.87 32.32 55.70
CA GLY A 104 12.79 31.24 56.06
C GLY A 104 13.39 30.51 54.86
N MET A 105 14.45 31.07 54.28
CA MET A 105 15.33 30.36 53.36
C MET A 105 16.10 29.30 54.16
N ALA A 106 15.80 28.02 53.94
CA ALA A 106 16.66 26.91 54.29
C ALA A 106 17.08 26.24 52.97
N PRO A 107 18.38 25.99 52.74
CA PRO A 107 18.79 25.20 51.60
C PRO A 107 18.33 23.77 51.85
N ALA A 108 17.43 23.27 50.99
CA ALA A 108 17.21 21.84 50.89
C ALA A 108 18.34 21.29 50.01
N ASP A 109 19.11 20.36 50.57
CA ASP A 109 20.08 19.57 49.83
C ASP A 109 19.34 18.85 48.68
N GLU A 110 19.57 19.31 47.46
CA GLU A 110 19.14 18.64 46.23
C GLU A 110 20.15 17.54 45.88
N ASP A 111 20.18 16.48 46.69
CA ASP A 111 20.68 15.18 46.27
C ASP A 111 19.50 14.21 46.23
N SER A 112 18.56 14.46 45.33
CA SER A 112 17.68 13.40 44.85
C SER A 112 18.50 12.49 43.94
N GLU A 113 19.25 11.58 44.55
CA GLU A 113 19.82 10.43 43.84
C GLU A 113 18.68 9.74 43.10
N GLN A 114 18.64 9.89 41.77
CA GLN A 114 17.79 9.06 40.93
C GLN A 114 18.20 7.62 41.20
N GLN A 115 17.33 6.86 41.86
CA GLN A 115 17.55 5.46 42.15
C GLN A 115 17.68 4.72 40.83
N THR A 116 18.92 4.51 40.38
CA THR A 116 19.22 3.64 39.25
C THR A 116 18.97 2.22 39.70
N ILE A 117 18.07 1.52 39.01
CA ILE A 117 17.78 0.15 39.38
C ILE A 117 18.91 -0.72 38.85
N ASP A 118 19.68 -1.34 39.75
CA ASP A 118 20.75 -2.26 39.36
C ASP A 118 20.17 -3.44 38.56
N TYR A 119 20.70 -3.69 37.37
CA TYR A 119 20.25 -4.76 36.47
C TYR A 119 20.28 -6.13 37.16
N ASP A 120 21.32 -6.38 37.98
CA ASP A 120 21.43 -7.62 38.75
C ASP A 120 20.42 -7.69 39.88
N SER A 121 19.94 -6.55 40.40
CA SER A 121 18.88 -6.50 41.41
C SER A 121 17.49 -6.75 40.81
N LEU A 122 17.19 -6.25 39.61
CA LEU A 122 15.97 -6.57 38.83
C LEU A 122 15.92 -8.04 38.46
N ARG A 123 17.04 -8.58 37.98
CA ARG A 123 17.15 -10.00 37.63
C ARG A 123 16.96 -10.89 38.85
N ARG A 124 17.48 -10.49 40.03
CA ARG A 124 17.33 -11.23 41.29
C ARG A 124 15.94 -11.15 41.89
N THR A 125 15.24 -10.02 41.74
CA THR A 125 13.87 -9.85 42.27
C THR A 125 12.80 -10.60 41.46
N THR A 126 13.16 -11.12 40.27
CA THR A 126 12.28 -11.86 39.36
C THR A 126 12.55 -13.38 39.34
N LEU A 127 13.19 -13.94 40.37
CA LEU A 127 13.65 -15.34 40.42
C LEU A 127 12.59 -16.41 40.71
N ALA A 128 11.30 -16.10 40.67
CA ALA A 128 10.27 -17.15 40.73
C ALA A 128 10.28 -17.95 39.42
N GLN A 129 11.01 -19.07 39.38
CA GLN A 129 11.03 -19.93 38.20
C GLN A 129 9.68 -20.63 38.06
N ALA A 130 8.97 -20.44 36.95
CA ALA A 130 7.77 -21.18 36.62
C ALA A 130 8.05 -22.24 35.55
N LYS A 131 7.44 -23.42 35.69
CA LYS A 131 7.35 -24.46 34.64
C LYS A 131 6.01 -24.28 33.94
N ALA A 132 5.98 -24.16 32.62
CA ALA A 132 4.71 -24.22 31.90
C ALA A 132 4.38 -25.64 31.46
N GLN A 133 3.09 -25.97 31.51
CA GLN A 133 2.50 -27.14 30.88
C GLN A 133 1.39 -26.67 29.94
N THR A 134 1.40 -27.18 28.70
CA THR A 134 0.30 -26.98 27.76
C THR A 134 -0.82 -27.96 28.10
N VAL A 135 -1.95 -27.45 28.57
CA VAL A 135 -3.12 -28.26 28.90
C VAL A 135 -4.28 -27.79 28.04
N SER A 136 -4.72 -28.63 27.09
CA SER A 136 -5.92 -28.40 26.26
C SER A 136 -5.96 -27.02 25.54
N GLY A 137 -4.81 -26.55 25.05
CA GLY A 137 -4.70 -25.28 24.33
C GLY A 137 -4.54 -24.04 25.23
N GLN A 138 -4.42 -24.21 26.55
CA GLN A 138 -4.07 -23.14 27.48
C GLN A 138 -2.67 -23.37 28.07
N THR A 139 -1.96 -22.27 28.34
CA THR A 139 -0.66 -22.30 29.01
C THR A 139 -0.89 -22.24 30.51
N ARG A 140 -0.61 -23.34 31.22
CA ARG A 140 -0.62 -23.35 32.69
C ARG A 140 0.79 -23.11 33.19
N PHE A 141 0.97 -22.13 34.08
CA PHE A 141 2.23 -21.89 34.76
C PHE A 141 2.20 -22.51 36.16
N GLU A 142 3.15 -23.38 36.45
CA GLU A 142 3.41 -23.97 37.76
C GLU A 142 4.65 -23.32 38.36
N LEU A 143 4.48 -22.58 39.45
CA LEU A 143 5.62 -21.99 40.16
C LEU A 143 6.49 -23.11 40.76
N GLY A 144 7.79 -23.04 40.52
CA GLY A 144 8.78 -23.98 41.06
C GLY A 144 8.98 -23.83 42.56
N GLU A 145 8.72 -22.64 43.10
CA GLU A 145 8.78 -22.34 44.53
C GLU A 145 7.44 -21.86 45.09
N ARG A 146 7.23 -22.13 46.39
CA ARG A 146 5.99 -21.77 47.07
C ARG A 146 6.02 -20.29 47.46
N VAL A 147 5.12 -19.51 46.88
CA VAL A 147 4.93 -18.09 47.23
C VAL A 147 3.84 -17.96 48.32
N THR A 148 4.14 -17.24 49.41
CA THR A 148 3.16 -16.93 50.46
C THR A 148 2.71 -15.49 50.33
N VAL A 149 1.39 -15.26 50.24
CA VAL A 149 0.79 -13.93 50.11
C VAL A 149 -0.07 -13.67 51.35
N PRO A 150 0.27 -12.67 52.19
CA PRO A 150 -0.53 -12.32 53.35
C PRO A 150 -1.96 -11.89 53.00
N GLU A 151 -2.89 -12.06 53.95
CA GLU A 151 -4.28 -11.66 53.77
C GLU A 151 -4.39 -10.15 53.50
N GLY A 152 -5.22 -9.79 52.52
CA GLY A 152 -5.41 -8.39 52.11
C GLY A 152 -4.27 -7.82 51.25
N THR A 153 -3.31 -8.64 50.82
CA THR A 153 -2.20 -8.19 49.96
C THR A 153 -2.23 -8.83 48.58
N SER A 154 -1.58 -8.16 47.62
CA SER A 154 -1.36 -8.66 46.25
C SER A 154 0.13 -8.66 45.96
N THR A 155 0.61 -9.69 45.25
CA THR A 155 2.00 -9.77 44.78
C THR A 155 2.01 -10.09 43.29
N MET A 156 3.03 -9.61 42.58
CA MET A 156 3.33 -10.01 41.21
C MET A 156 4.39 -11.10 41.24
N VAL A 157 4.18 -12.16 40.46
CA VAL A 157 5.15 -13.25 40.33
C VAL A 157 5.69 -13.22 38.92
N ALA A 158 7.00 -13.05 38.79
CA ALA A 158 7.67 -13.21 37.51
C ALA A 158 7.52 -14.67 37.07
N ILE A 159 6.95 -14.89 35.89
CA ILE A 159 6.72 -16.24 35.34
C ILE A 159 7.89 -16.64 34.45
N ILE A 160 8.45 -15.67 33.74
CA ILE A 160 9.55 -15.85 32.79
C ILE A 160 10.63 -14.85 33.16
N ASN A 161 11.83 -15.36 33.42
CA ASN A 161 13.04 -14.57 33.65
C ASN A 161 14.18 -15.26 32.89
N ALA A 162 14.42 -14.80 31.67
CA ALA A 162 15.35 -15.42 30.75
C ALA A 162 16.10 -14.35 29.97
N ASP A 163 17.38 -14.60 29.73
CA ASP A 163 18.18 -13.78 28.82
C ASP A 163 17.80 -14.18 27.38
N VAL A 164 17.41 -13.20 26.58
CA VAL A 164 17.05 -13.36 25.17
C VAL A 164 17.97 -12.52 24.30
N GLU A 165 18.21 -12.99 23.07
CA GLU A 165 18.94 -12.18 22.10
C GLU A 165 18.05 -11.02 21.64
N GLY A 166 18.59 -9.81 21.68
CA GLY A 166 17.90 -8.62 21.20
C GLY A 166 18.84 -7.49 20.83
N GLU A 167 18.34 -6.57 20.02
CA GLU A 167 19.03 -5.38 19.56
C GLU A 167 18.12 -4.14 19.70
N GLU A 168 18.72 -3.01 20.09
CA GLU A 168 18.08 -1.70 19.94
C GLU A 168 18.35 -1.17 18.53
N THR A 169 17.31 -0.77 17.81
CA THR A 169 17.43 -0.20 16.46
C THR A 169 16.34 0.85 16.22
N PHE A 170 16.23 1.34 14.99
CA PHE A 170 15.22 2.31 14.60
C PHE A 170 14.25 1.68 13.58
N LEU A 171 12.96 1.97 13.66
CA LEU A 171 11.94 1.51 12.71
C LEU A 171 11.18 2.71 12.14
N PHE A 172 11.26 2.89 10.83
CA PHE A 172 10.48 3.89 10.12
C PHE A 172 9.13 3.32 9.68
N LYS A 173 8.06 4.08 9.96
CA LYS A 173 6.65 3.75 9.72
C LYS A 173 6.17 2.43 10.34
N PRO A 174 6.27 2.23 11.66
CA PRO A 174 5.75 1.03 12.35
C PRO A 174 4.22 0.81 12.28
N GLY A 175 3.44 1.75 11.73
CA GLY A 175 1.96 1.70 11.78
C GLY A 175 1.29 3.08 11.87
N GLY A 176 2.12 4.12 11.95
CA GLY A 176 1.76 5.52 12.22
C GLY A 176 2.93 6.13 13.01
N ALA A 177 3.10 7.44 13.06
CA ALA A 177 4.11 8.05 13.93
C ALA A 177 3.51 9.04 14.94
N GLY A 178 2.20 9.20 14.90
CA GLY A 178 1.51 10.33 15.50
C GLY A 178 1.79 11.64 14.73
N MET A 179 0.95 12.66 14.99
CA MET A 179 1.00 13.93 14.26
C MET A 179 2.32 14.65 14.51
N GLY A 180 2.99 15.10 13.45
CA GLY A 180 4.22 15.90 13.51
C GLY A 180 5.52 15.10 13.67
N TYR A 181 5.45 13.76 13.64
CA TYR A 181 6.60 12.85 13.65
C TYR A 181 6.62 11.89 12.46
N GLU A 182 5.89 12.19 11.38
CA GLU A 182 5.68 11.31 10.22
C GLU A 182 6.99 10.93 9.50
N SER A 183 8.00 11.78 9.62
CA SER A 183 9.34 11.56 9.05
C SER A 183 10.34 10.97 10.05
N ASN A 184 9.97 10.85 11.33
CA ASN A 184 10.87 10.34 12.37
C ASN A 184 10.67 8.83 12.56
N PRO A 185 11.73 8.02 12.66
CA PRO A 185 11.60 6.63 13.03
C PRO A 185 11.36 6.50 14.54
N TYR A 186 10.88 5.33 14.96
CA TYR A 186 10.78 4.94 16.36
C TYR A 186 12.06 4.22 16.77
N ARG A 187 12.53 4.45 17.99
CA ARG A 187 13.38 3.50 18.70
C ARG A 187 12.57 2.23 18.96
N VAL A 188 13.18 1.10 18.64
CA VAL A 188 12.58 -0.21 18.82
C VAL A 188 13.55 -1.14 19.51
N VAL A 189 13.00 -2.04 20.32
CA VAL A 189 13.71 -3.24 20.77
C VAL A 189 13.24 -4.39 19.90
N LYS A 190 14.16 -4.99 19.17
CA LYS A 190 13.90 -6.22 18.43
C LYS A 190 14.53 -7.38 19.18
N PHE A 191 13.74 -8.40 19.52
CA PHE A 191 14.23 -9.55 20.26
C PHE A 191 13.65 -10.84 19.71
N LYS A 192 14.35 -11.95 19.92
CA LYS A 192 13.88 -13.30 19.62
C LYS A 192 13.44 -13.98 20.90
N ASN A 193 12.19 -14.41 20.97
CA ASN A 193 11.69 -15.19 22.10
C ASN A 193 12.32 -16.60 22.07
N SER A 194 13.46 -16.77 22.71
CA SER A 194 14.15 -18.07 22.83
C SER A 194 13.54 -18.97 23.92
N THR A 195 12.51 -18.51 24.64
CA THR A 195 11.84 -19.27 25.68
C THR A 195 10.83 -20.26 25.06
N PRO A 196 10.48 -21.36 25.76
CA PRO A 196 9.45 -22.29 25.30
C PRO A 196 8.03 -21.74 25.48
N PHE A 197 7.87 -20.51 25.96
CA PHE A 197 6.59 -19.92 26.31
C PHE A 197 6.13 -18.96 25.23
N VAL A 198 4.81 -18.89 25.05
CA VAL A 198 4.17 -17.81 24.28
C VAL A 198 4.07 -16.59 25.20
N LEU A 199 4.57 -15.44 24.75
CA LEU A 199 4.38 -14.17 25.44
C LEU A 199 3.02 -13.59 25.04
N GLU A 200 2.17 -13.36 26.03
CA GLU A 200 0.85 -12.76 25.83
C GLU A 200 0.95 -11.30 25.38
N PRO A 201 -0.03 -10.78 24.64
CA PRO A 201 -0.02 -9.39 24.20
C PRO A 201 -0.17 -8.47 25.42
N GLY A 202 0.60 -7.39 25.45
CA GLY A 202 0.60 -6.49 26.60
C GLY A 202 1.69 -5.43 26.53
N PRO A 203 1.63 -4.46 27.48
CA PRO A 203 2.64 -3.43 27.60
C PRO A 203 3.99 -4.02 28.03
N ILE A 204 5.07 -3.50 27.45
CA ILE A 204 6.45 -3.85 27.74
C ILE A 204 7.17 -2.58 28.16
N GLY A 205 7.54 -2.52 29.44
CA GLY A 205 8.42 -1.48 29.97
C GLY A 205 9.88 -1.77 29.61
N ILE A 206 10.58 -0.78 29.06
CA ILE A 206 11.95 -0.93 28.59
C ILE A 206 12.86 -0.11 29.49
N TYR A 207 13.92 -0.76 29.95
CA TYR A 207 14.93 -0.19 30.84
C TYR A 207 16.30 -0.32 30.20
N SER A 208 17.03 0.78 30.13
CA SER A 208 18.42 0.83 29.64
C SER A 208 19.32 1.42 30.72
N ASN A 209 20.42 0.75 31.03
CA ASN A 209 21.37 1.14 32.09
C ASN A 209 20.67 1.48 33.43
N GLY A 210 19.69 0.66 33.83
CA GLY A 210 18.94 0.84 35.07
C GLY A 210 17.93 2.00 35.08
N SER A 211 17.74 2.68 33.95
CA SER A 211 16.80 3.79 33.79
C SER A 211 15.65 3.38 32.87
N PHE A 212 14.42 3.78 33.21
CA PHE A 212 13.27 3.60 32.35
C PHE A 212 13.39 4.50 31.11
N VAL A 213 13.35 3.91 29.91
CA VAL A 213 13.50 4.65 28.64
C VAL A 213 12.21 4.74 27.84
N GLY A 214 11.21 3.93 28.16
CA GLY A 214 9.90 3.99 27.54
C GLY A 214 9.11 2.70 27.67
N GLU A 215 7.94 2.71 27.06
CA GLU A 215 7.01 1.58 27.05
C GLU A 215 6.55 1.35 25.61
N GLY A 216 6.46 0.09 25.21
CA GLY A 216 5.87 -0.32 23.94
C GLY A 216 4.76 -1.32 24.18
N LEU A 217 3.89 -1.51 23.18
CA LEU A 217 2.85 -2.53 23.23
C LEU A 217 3.31 -3.70 22.35
N SER A 218 3.12 -4.95 22.80
CA SER A 218 3.43 -6.13 21.99
C SER A 218 2.17 -6.89 21.62
N GLU A 219 2.15 -7.45 20.42
CA GLU A 219 1.24 -8.55 20.10
C GLU A 219 1.72 -9.86 20.74
N THR A 220 0.97 -10.95 20.51
CA THR A 220 1.37 -12.28 20.99
C THR A 220 2.67 -12.72 20.32
N VAL A 221 3.70 -13.01 21.12
CA VAL A 221 5.00 -13.48 20.60
C VAL A 221 5.13 -14.98 20.85
N GLY A 222 5.10 -15.76 19.77
CA GLY A 222 5.28 -17.20 19.84
C GLY A 222 6.67 -17.62 20.36
N ALA A 223 6.80 -18.89 20.72
CA ALA A 223 8.11 -19.46 21.03
C ALA A 223 8.98 -19.49 19.74
N ALA A 224 10.26 -19.17 19.88
CA ALA A 224 11.25 -19.05 18.80
C ALA A 224 10.95 -17.99 17.71
N THR A 225 9.98 -17.10 17.90
CA THR A 225 9.67 -16.00 16.97
C THR A 225 10.31 -14.68 17.40
N SER A 226 10.57 -13.80 16.44
CA SER A 226 11.08 -12.45 16.69
C SER A 226 9.95 -11.43 16.75
N ALA A 227 10.09 -10.44 17.63
CA ALA A 227 9.17 -9.32 17.75
C ALA A 227 9.93 -7.99 17.73
N THR A 228 9.33 -6.96 17.14
CA THR A 228 9.90 -5.60 17.10
C THR A 228 8.99 -4.64 17.83
N ILE A 229 9.44 -4.11 18.97
CA ILE A 229 8.62 -3.32 19.89
C ILE A 229 9.02 -1.84 19.82
N PRO A 230 8.22 -0.97 19.18
CA PRO A 230 8.43 0.47 19.20
C PRO A 230 8.05 1.08 20.55
N PHE A 231 8.89 1.98 21.06
CA PHE A 231 8.69 2.54 22.41
C PHE A 231 8.95 4.05 22.54
N ALA A 232 9.67 4.67 21.61
CA ALA A 232 9.91 6.11 21.62
C ALA A 232 10.18 6.64 20.21
N VAL A 233 9.80 7.89 19.94
CA VAL A 233 10.15 8.55 18.67
C VAL A 233 11.60 9.07 18.74
N GLU A 234 12.39 8.81 17.69
CA GLU A 234 13.73 9.38 17.55
C GLU A 234 13.68 10.68 16.74
N THR A 235 13.80 11.82 17.43
CA THR A 235 13.77 13.14 16.79
C THR A 235 15.05 13.50 16.04
N GLY A 236 16.17 12.85 16.38
CA GLY A 236 17.48 13.05 15.78
C GLY A 236 17.67 12.38 14.42
N ILE A 237 16.73 11.55 13.96
CA ILE A 237 16.76 10.92 12.63
C ILE A 237 15.53 11.38 11.84
N MET A 238 15.73 11.70 10.58
CA MET A 238 14.67 12.01 9.64
C MET A 238 14.77 11.11 8.41
N VAL A 239 13.65 10.52 8.04
CA VAL A 239 13.51 9.69 6.85
C VAL A 239 12.58 10.38 5.87
N THR A 240 13.06 10.59 4.66
CA THR A 240 12.23 11.05 3.54
C THR A 240 12.07 9.94 2.53
N SER A 241 10.95 9.94 1.80
CA SER A 241 10.71 8.98 0.73
C SER A 241 10.21 9.69 -0.50
N THR A 242 10.84 9.43 -1.65
CA THR A 242 10.33 9.84 -2.96
C THR A 242 9.83 8.61 -3.70
N ARG A 243 8.74 8.78 -4.45
CA ARG A 243 8.14 7.71 -5.26
C ARG A 243 8.09 8.15 -6.69
N ALA A 244 8.49 7.27 -7.59
CA ALA A 244 8.33 7.42 -9.02
C ALA A 244 7.60 6.18 -9.54
N ASP A 245 6.53 6.43 -10.29
CA ASP A 245 5.82 5.39 -11.02
C ASP A 245 6.29 5.46 -12.47
N ASP A 246 6.95 4.40 -12.91
CA ASP A 246 7.31 4.22 -14.31
C ASP A 246 6.24 3.30 -14.91
N ARG A 247 5.35 3.91 -15.69
CA ARG A 247 4.30 3.18 -16.41
C ARG A 247 4.79 2.86 -17.81
N ASP A 248 4.56 1.61 -18.19
CA ASP A 248 4.41 1.19 -19.57
C ASP A 248 5.67 1.16 -20.44
N GLU A 249 6.74 0.54 -19.95
CA GLU A 249 7.64 -0.14 -20.87
C GLU A 249 7.06 -1.52 -21.21
N MET A 250 6.17 -1.56 -22.20
CA MET A 250 5.86 -2.81 -22.88
C MET A 250 7.09 -3.20 -23.73
N ARG A 251 7.59 -4.42 -23.51
CA ARG A 251 8.75 -4.96 -24.20
C ARG A 251 8.33 -6.21 -24.97
N LEU A 252 8.64 -6.26 -26.27
CA LEU A 252 8.43 -7.47 -27.04
C LEU A 252 9.41 -8.55 -26.58
N ILE A 253 8.92 -9.76 -26.29
CA ILE A 253 9.73 -10.95 -25.99
C ILE A 253 9.86 -11.80 -27.25
N LYS A 254 8.71 -12.14 -27.85
CA LYS A 254 8.63 -13.02 -29.02
C LYS A 254 7.47 -12.59 -29.92
N MET A 255 7.62 -12.77 -31.21
CA MET A 255 6.53 -12.68 -32.17
C MET A 255 6.47 -13.97 -32.99
N SER A 256 5.29 -14.57 -33.07
CA SER A 256 5.02 -15.76 -33.88
C SER A 256 3.68 -15.56 -34.59
N ARG A 257 3.67 -15.59 -35.93
CA ARG A 257 2.42 -15.56 -36.73
C ARG A 257 1.45 -14.42 -36.37
N GLY A 258 1.99 -13.22 -36.15
CA GLY A 258 1.19 -12.05 -35.78
C GLY A 258 0.76 -11.98 -34.31
N VAL A 259 1.16 -12.96 -33.50
CA VAL A 259 0.97 -12.97 -32.05
C VAL A 259 2.26 -12.52 -31.37
N LEU A 260 2.18 -11.48 -30.55
CA LEU A 260 3.29 -10.86 -29.84
C LEU A 260 3.19 -11.24 -28.36
N GLU A 261 4.17 -11.97 -27.85
CA GLU A 261 4.41 -12.14 -26.42
C GLU A 261 5.14 -10.90 -25.90
N VAL A 262 4.48 -10.16 -25.02
CA VAL A 262 5.00 -8.90 -24.47
C VAL A 262 5.16 -9.02 -22.97
N GLU A 263 6.24 -8.42 -22.47
CA GLU A 263 6.43 -8.17 -21.06
C GLU A 263 5.96 -6.75 -20.78
N GLN A 264 4.99 -6.60 -19.90
CA GLN A 264 4.62 -5.29 -19.37
C GLN A 264 5.04 -5.28 -17.91
N PHE A 265 5.91 -4.35 -17.55
CA PHE A 265 6.23 -4.11 -16.16
C PHE A 265 5.59 -2.79 -15.77
N ALA A 266 4.67 -2.83 -14.80
CA ALA A 266 4.47 -1.67 -13.95
C ALA A 266 5.64 -1.66 -12.97
N ARG A 267 6.45 -0.60 -12.99
CA ARG A 267 7.56 -0.44 -12.06
C ARG A 267 7.28 0.73 -11.14
N ARG A 268 7.33 0.48 -9.84
CA ARG A 268 7.31 1.52 -8.82
C ARG A 268 8.67 1.55 -8.14
N THR A 269 9.31 2.71 -8.22
CA THR A 269 10.58 2.97 -7.55
C THR A 269 10.32 3.86 -6.34
N THR A 270 10.66 3.38 -5.15
CA THR A 270 10.64 4.17 -3.92
C THR A 270 12.07 4.34 -3.42
N ILE A 271 12.52 5.58 -3.30
CA ILE A 271 13.83 5.90 -2.72
C ILE A 271 13.59 6.42 -1.32
N TYR A 272 14.20 5.76 -0.34
CA TYR A 272 14.24 6.23 1.05
C TYR A 272 15.60 6.87 1.31
N THR A 273 15.57 8.04 1.93
CA THR A 273 16.77 8.75 2.39
C THR A 273 16.66 8.92 3.89
N VAL A 274 17.61 8.35 4.63
CA VAL A 274 17.72 8.48 6.09
C VAL A 274 18.82 9.47 6.40
N LYS A 275 18.50 10.52 7.15
CA LYS A 275 19.42 11.57 7.58
C LYS A 275 19.47 11.65 9.09
N SER A 276 20.68 11.67 9.64
CA SER A 276 20.94 11.96 11.03
C SER A 276 21.14 13.46 11.23
N GLN A 277 20.46 14.02 12.23
CA GLN A 277 20.61 15.39 12.70
C GLN A 277 21.55 15.50 13.90
N THR A 278 21.56 14.49 14.77
CA THR A 278 22.27 14.52 16.06
C THR A 278 23.14 13.30 16.35
N LEU A 279 22.93 12.18 15.65
CA LEU A 279 23.72 10.96 15.85
C LEU A 279 24.97 10.96 14.96
N ASP A 280 26.14 10.91 15.61
CA ASP A 280 27.43 10.79 14.94
C ASP A 280 28.02 9.37 15.01
N GLN A 281 27.43 8.51 15.86
CA GLN A 281 27.75 7.08 15.90
C GLN A 281 26.99 6.37 14.77
N GLY A 282 27.60 5.33 14.18
CA GLY A 282 26.93 4.54 13.15
C GLY A 282 25.68 3.86 13.71
N PHE A 283 24.62 3.79 12.91
CA PHE A 283 23.33 3.23 13.34
C PHE A 283 22.64 2.49 12.20
N THR A 284 21.69 1.64 12.56
CA THR A 284 20.87 0.88 11.60
C THR A 284 19.42 1.31 11.72
N THR A 285 18.76 1.54 10.60
CA THR A 285 17.33 1.85 10.50
C THR A 285 16.62 0.78 9.68
N LEU A 286 15.60 0.17 10.26
CA LEU A 286 14.61 -0.67 9.60
C LEU A 286 13.56 0.21 8.95
N ILE A 287 13.21 -0.08 7.71
CA ILE A 287 12.21 0.66 6.94
C ILE A 287 11.05 -0.29 6.63
N ARG A 288 9.87 -0.06 7.22
CA ARG A 288 8.64 -0.76 6.86
C ARG A 288 8.13 -0.18 5.54
N HIS A 289 8.43 -0.86 4.45
CA HIS A 289 8.03 -0.51 3.11
C HIS A 289 6.71 -1.23 2.76
N PRO A 290 5.57 -0.52 2.71
CA PRO A 290 4.29 -1.15 2.38
C PRO A 290 4.34 -1.67 0.94
N ARG A 291 3.84 -2.90 0.73
CA ARG A 291 3.73 -3.52 -0.59
C ARG A 291 2.82 -2.66 -1.48
N THR A 292 3.25 -2.42 -2.71
CA THR A 292 2.45 -1.63 -3.67
C THR A 292 1.16 -2.34 -4.08
N GLY A 293 1.18 -3.68 -4.12
CA GLY A 293 0.02 -4.51 -4.44
C GLY A 293 0.37 -5.99 -4.32
N THR A 294 -0.64 -6.86 -4.42
CA THR A 294 -0.47 -8.31 -4.25
C THR A 294 0.36 -8.96 -5.36
N ASN A 295 0.44 -8.33 -6.53
CA ASN A 295 1.16 -8.80 -7.71
C ASN A 295 2.50 -8.10 -7.94
N PHE A 296 2.89 -7.16 -7.07
CA PHE A 296 4.18 -6.50 -7.11
C PHE A 296 5.20 -7.28 -6.28
N ILE A 297 6.38 -7.47 -6.85
CA ILE A 297 7.52 -8.10 -6.18
C ILE A 297 8.75 -7.18 -6.25
N LEU A 298 9.61 -7.25 -5.25
CA LEU A 298 10.91 -6.57 -5.28
C LEU A 298 11.76 -7.11 -6.44
N ALA A 299 12.18 -6.23 -7.34
CA ALA A 299 13.04 -6.56 -8.47
C ALA A 299 14.46 -6.91 -8.01
N ASP A 300 14.97 -6.17 -7.03
CA ASP A 300 16.16 -6.48 -6.26
C ASP A 300 15.76 -6.53 -4.78
N ARG A 301 16.18 -7.58 -4.07
CA ARG A 301 15.84 -7.80 -2.67
C ARG A 301 17.08 -7.54 -1.82
N PRO A 302 17.15 -6.39 -1.11
CA PRO A 302 18.27 -6.11 -0.23
C PRO A 302 18.47 -7.21 0.81
N ALA A 303 19.73 -7.47 1.18
CA ALA A 303 20.07 -8.47 2.19
C ALA A 303 19.42 -8.13 3.55
N GLY A 304 18.92 -9.15 4.25
CA GLY A 304 18.22 -8.96 5.53
C GLY A 304 16.82 -8.32 5.38
N THR A 305 16.21 -8.38 4.20
CA THR A 305 14.80 -8.01 4.03
C THR A 305 13.91 -9.08 4.65
N GLU A 306 13.01 -8.67 5.56
CA GLU A 306 12.00 -9.52 6.18
C GLU A 306 10.63 -9.28 5.55
N ASP A 307 9.79 -10.31 5.53
CA ASP A 307 8.44 -10.23 4.98
C ASP A 307 7.40 -10.04 6.09
N LEU A 308 6.51 -9.07 5.88
CA LEU A 308 5.24 -8.92 6.56
C LEU A 308 4.09 -9.17 5.56
N PRO A 309 2.86 -9.45 6.04
CA PRO A 309 1.71 -9.69 5.16
C PRO A 309 1.44 -8.54 4.16
N ASP A 310 1.63 -7.29 4.60
CA ASP A 310 1.32 -6.07 3.84
C ASP A 310 2.56 -5.22 3.52
N ALA A 311 3.76 -5.63 3.98
CA ALA A 311 4.98 -4.84 3.87
C ALA A 311 6.25 -5.69 3.72
N TYR A 312 7.34 -5.03 3.38
CA TYR A 312 8.72 -5.51 3.51
C TYR A 312 9.42 -4.70 4.59
N VAL A 313 10.17 -5.33 5.48
CA VAL A 313 11.05 -4.62 6.43
C VAL A 313 12.47 -4.69 5.90
N VAL A 314 13.01 -3.55 5.50
CA VAL A 314 14.34 -3.48 4.87
C VAL A 314 15.33 -2.78 5.80
N ARG A 315 16.53 -3.34 5.92
CA ARG A 315 17.60 -2.80 6.76
C ARG A 315 18.49 -1.82 5.98
N LEU A 316 18.68 -0.62 6.52
CA LEU A 316 19.64 0.37 6.05
C LEU A 316 20.62 0.75 7.16
N THR A 317 21.90 0.44 6.98
CA THR A 317 22.97 0.77 7.93
C THR A 317 23.72 2.01 7.47
N ILE A 318 23.86 2.98 8.38
CA ILE A 318 24.65 4.19 8.20
C ILE A 318 25.94 4.04 9.02
N ALA A 319 27.08 4.07 8.33
CA ALA A 319 28.38 3.91 8.96
C ALA A 319 28.72 5.09 9.87
N LYS A 320 29.60 4.86 10.85
CA LYS A 320 30.10 5.92 11.73
C LYS A 320 30.72 7.06 10.93
N GLY A 321 30.37 8.30 11.26
CA GLY A 321 30.81 9.51 10.55
C GLY A 321 30.02 9.85 9.29
N ALA A 322 29.16 8.95 8.78
CA ALA A 322 28.17 9.29 7.77
C ALA A 322 26.90 9.81 8.44
N ARG A 323 26.31 10.88 7.87
CA ARG A 323 25.06 11.47 8.35
C ARG A 323 23.86 11.20 7.44
N GLU A 324 24.09 10.54 6.31
CA GLU A 324 23.05 10.27 5.32
C GLU A 324 23.28 8.90 4.68
N GLY A 325 22.19 8.18 4.43
CA GLY A 325 22.18 6.92 3.69
C GLY A 325 20.92 6.82 2.84
N THR A 326 21.02 6.13 1.72
CA THR A 326 19.90 5.93 0.79
C THR A 326 19.70 4.45 0.48
N ILE A 327 18.44 4.06 0.29
CA ILE A 327 18.08 2.76 -0.23
C ILE A 327 16.98 2.91 -1.29
N THR A 328 17.15 2.24 -2.41
CA THR A 328 16.20 2.25 -3.53
C THR A 328 15.50 0.91 -3.58
N LEU A 329 14.17 0.93 -3.45
CA LEU A 329 13.31 -0.25 -3.57
C LEU A 329 12.54 -0.15 -4.87
N VAL A 330 12.70 -1.17 -5.72
CA VAL A 330 12.01 -1.26 -7.00
C VAL A 330 11.04 -2.42 -6.92
N GLU A 331 9.76 -2.13 -6.93
CA GLU A 331 8.69 -3.11 -7.04
C GLU A 331 8.22 -3.19 -8.48
N GLN A 332 8.05 -4.42 -9.00
CA GLN A 332 7.56 -4.64 -10.36
C GLN A 332 6.52 -5.75 -10.42
N THR A 333 5.53 -5.62 -11.32
CA THR A 333 4.63 -6.72 -11.66
C THR A 333 5.28 -7.61 -12.73
N PRO A 334 5.44 -8.93 -12.52
CA PRO A 334 5.82 -9.83 -13.59
C PRO A 334 4.57 -10.06 -14.47
N SER A 335 4.34 -9.24 -15.48
CA SER A 335 3.25 -9.50 -16.42
C SER A 335 3.79 -9.82 -17.81
N ARG A 336 3.75 -11.11 -18.14
CA ARG A 336 3.77 -11.55 -19.54
C ARG A 336 2.32 -11.57 -20.01
N SER A 337 2.08 -10.93 -21.14
CA SER A 337 0.78 -10.99 -21.80
C SER A 337 0.99 -11.20 -23.29
N THR A 338 -0.12 -11.47 -23.98
CA THR A 338 -0.11 -11.70 -25.41
C THR A 338 -1.02 -10.68 -26.08
N ILE A 339 -0.48 -9.99 -27.07
CA ILE A 339 -1.24 -9.09 -27.94
C ILE A 339 -1.10 -9.56 -29.39
N THR A 340 -2.00 -9.13 -30.27
CA THR A 340 -1.87 -9.39 -31.71
C THR A 340 -1.32 -8.18 -32.43
N ILE A 341 -0.81 -8.36 -33.65
CA ILE A 341 -0.35 -7.28 -34.53
C ILE A 341 -1.46 -6.25 -34.85
N TRP A 342 -2.72 -6.62 -34.65
CA TRP A 342 -3.87 -5.75 -34.88
C TRP A 342 -4.11 -4.79 -33.72
N ASN A 343 -3.64 -5.12 -32.51
CA ASN A 343 -3.77 -4.24 -31.34
C ASN A 343 -2.96 -2.95 -31.54
N LYS A 344 -3.50 -1.81 -31.07
CA LYS A 344 -2.86 -0.49 -31.23
C LYS A 344 -1.39 -0.43 -30.79
N PRO A 345 -0.97 -1.02 -29.65
CA PRO A 345 0.43 -0.94 -29.19
C PRO A 345 1.42 -1.72 -30.07
N ALA A 346 0.95 -2.66 -30.91
CA ALA A 346 1.83 -3.58 -31.62
C ALA A 346 2.77 -2.87 -32.61
N ILE A 347 2.28 -1.86 -33.34
CA ILE A 347 3.12 -1.11 -34.30
C ILE A 347 4.28 -0.41 -33.58
N GLU A 348 3.97 0.33 -32.51
CA GLU A 348 4.97 1.07 -31.74
C GLU A 348 6.02 0.12 -31.14
N LEU A 349 5.60 -1.05 -30.65
CA LEU A 349 6.51 -2.07 -30.12
C LEU A 349 7.47 -2.62 -31.18
N LEU A 350 6.96 -2.91 -32.37
CA LEU A 350 7.78 -3.42 -33.47
C LEU A 350 8.74 -2.33 -34.01
N GLU A 351 8.30 -1.07 -34.03
CA GLU A 351 9.15 0.07 -34.39
C GLU A 351 10.26 0.30 -33.36
N LYS A 352 9.95 0.25 -32.06
CA LYS A 352 10.94 0.31 -30.98
C LYS A 352 11.98 -0.80 -31.11
N LEU A 353 11.55 -2.03 -31.41
CA LEU A 353 12.47 -3.15 -31.66
C LEU A 353 13.41 -2.87 -32.85
N LEU A 354 12.94 -2.23 -33.93
CA LEU A 354 13.76 -1.93 -35.11
C LEU A 354 14.90 -0.94 -34.80
N VAL A 355 14.66 -0.01 -33.88
CA VAL A 355 15.63 1.02 -33.45
C VAL A 355 16.70 0.45 -32.52
N HIS A 356 16.40 -0.60 -31.74
CA HIS A 356 17.39 -1.22 -30.86
C HIS A 356 18.61 -1.76 -31.62
N ALA A 357 19.81 -1.41 -31.13
CA ALA A 357 21.08 -1.79 -31.75
C ALA A 357 21.37 -3.31 -31.65
N ASP A 358 20.84 -3.96 -30.61
CA ASP A 358 21.07 -5.39 -30.33
C ASP A 358 20.23 -6.33 -31.23
N VAL A 359 19.40 -5.79 -32.11
CA VAL A 359 18.60 -6.56 -33.07
C VAL A 359 19.40 -6.82 -34.35
N GLY A 360 19.63 -8.09 -34.69
CA GLY A 360 20.40 -8.48 -35.87
C GLY A 360 19.79 -7.98 -37.19
N ALA A 361 20.65 -7.71 -38.18
CA ALA A 361 20.24 -7.14 -39.47
C ALA A 361 19.20 -8.00 -40.23
N ASP A 362 19.21 -9.32 -40.05
CA ASP A 362 18.22 -10.24 -40.63
C ASP A 362 16.81 -10.00 -40.05
N THR A 363 16.71 -9.83 -38.73
CA THR A 363 15.43 -9.53 -38.07
C THR A 363 14.87 -8.18 -38.55
N LYS A 364 15.74 -7.17 -38.69
CA LYS A 364 15.33 -5.85 -39.21
C LYS A 364 14.80 -5.94 -40.65
N LYS A 365 15.46 -6.74 -41.51
CA LYS A 365 15.03 -6.97 -42.90
C LYS A 365 13.67 -7.67 -42.99
N LYS A 366 13.41 -8.66 -42.12
CA LYS A 366 12.13 -9.37 -42.07
C LYS A 366 11.00 -8.52 -41.50
N LEU A 367 11.30 -7.70 -40.48
CA LEU A 367 10.27 -6.96 -39.74
C LEU A 367 9.82 -5.68 -40.46
N LYS A 368 10.73 -4.98 -41.16
CA LYS A 368 10.43 -3.74 -41.89
C LYS A 368 9.21 -3.84 -42.84
N PRO A 369 9.13 -4.81 -43.78
CA PRO A 369 7.99 -4.90 -44.70
C PRO A 369 6.66 -5.19 -43.96
N ILE A 370 6.71 -5.86 -42.82
CA ILE A 370 5.54 -6.19 -42.00
C ILE A 370 5.02 -4.94 -41.29
N ILE A 371 5.92 -4.13 -40.72
CA ILE A 371 5.57 -2.82 -40.14
C ILE A 371 4.97 -1.91 -41.21
N ASP A 372 5.61 -1.84 -42.39
CA ASP A 372 5.15 -0.98 -43.49
C ASP A 372 3.74 -1.38 -43.95
N LYS A 373 3.47 -2.68 -44.17
CA LYS A 373 2.13 -3.20 -44.50
C LYS A 373 1.11 -2.93 -43.39
N ARG A 374 1.47 -3.13 -42.10
CA ARG A 374 0.55 -2.85 -40.98
C ARG A 374 0.22 -1.36 -40.88
N ARG A 375 1.19 -0.48 -41.18
CA ARG A 375 1.00 0.97 -41.24
C ARG A 375 0.05 1.38 -42.37
N GLU A 376 0.17 0.75 -43.53
CA GLU A 376 -0.80 0.96 -44.63
C GLU A 376 -2.22 0.59 -44.22
N VAL A 377 -2.39 -0.57 -43.57
CA VAL A 377 -3.69 -0.98 -43.02
C VAL A 377 -4.19 0.03 -41.98
N ALA A 378 -3.34 0.45 -41.05
CA ALA A 378 -3.70 1.43 -40.02
C ALA A 378 -4.18 2.77 -40.61
N LYS A 379 -3.51 3.23 -41.68
CA LYS A 379 -3.92 4.45 -42.40
C LYS A 379 -5.29 4.30 -43.06
N ILE A 380 -5.58 3.14 -43.65
CA ILE A 380 -6.91 2.86 -44.23
C ILE A 380 -7.97 2.80 -43.13
N GLU A 381 -7.67 2.15 -41.99
CA GLU A 381 -8.55 2.10 -40.81
C GLU A 381 -8.90 3.51 -40.29
N GLU A 382 -7.91 4.40 -40.21
CA GLU A 382 -8.11 5.81 -39.83
C GLU A 382 -8.99 6.56 -40.84
N GLN A 383 -8.77 6.36 -42.14
CA GLN A 383 -9.60 6.96 -43.20
C GLN A 383 -11.06 6.47 -43.14
N ILE A 384 -11.27 5.16 -42.93
CA ILE A 384 -12.61 4.58 -42.75
C ILE A 384 -13.29 5.19 -41.53
N ALA A 385 -12.59 5.31 -40.39
CA ALA A 385 -13.15 5.93 -39.19
C ALA A 385 -13.57 7.39 -39.46
N GLY A 386 -12.70 8.20 -40.08
CA GLY A 386 -13.01 9.60 -40.40
C GLY A 386 -14.18 9.77 -41.38
N ILE A 387 -14.29 8.91 -42.40
CA ILE A 387 -15.41 8.92 -43.35
C ILE A 387 -16.71 8.48 -42.66
N THR A 388 -16.64 7.47 -41.80
CA THR A 388 -17.79 6.99 -41.01
C THR A 388 -18.33 8.09 -40.11
N ASP A 389 -17.46 8.80 -39.40
CA ASP A 389 -17.83 9.93 -38.56
C ASP A 389 -18.47 11.06 -39.38
N ARG A 390 -17.90 11.41 -40.52
CA ARG A 390 -18.45 12.43 -41.42
C ARG A 390 -19.83 12.03 -41.96
N ARG A 391 -20.01 10.76 -42.35
CA ARG A 391 -21.31 10.23 -42.81
C ARG A 391 -22.36 10.31 -41.70
N ASN A 392 -22.01 9.90 -40.48
CA ASN A 392 -22.91 9.99 -39.33
C ASN A 392 -23.35 11.43 -39.06
N GLN A 393 -22.45 12.42 -39.20
CA GLN A 393 -22.80 13.84 -39.07
C GLN A 393 -23.75 14.31 -40.18
N ILE A 394 -23.54 13.88 -41.43
CA ILE A 394 -24.44 14.20 -42.56
C ILE A 394 -25.82 13.61 -42.31
N ASP A 395 -25.89 12.34 -41.90
CA ASP A 395 -27.16 11.65 -41.62
C ASP A 395 -27.95 12.33 -40.49
N GLN A 396 -27.26 12.76 -39.43
CA GLN A 396 -27.86 13.55 -38.35
C GLN A 396 -28.42 14.89 -38.84
N ARG A 397 -27.65 15.65 -39.63
CA ARG A 397 -28.08 16.94 -40.19
C ARG A 397 -29.24 16.76 -41.18
N ALA A 398 -29.20 15.73 -42.02
CA ALA A 398 -30.28 15.39 -42.93
C ALA A 398 -31.57 15.04 -42.15
N GLY A 399 -31.46 14.32 -41.03
CA GLY A 399 -32.57 14.08 -40.11
C GLY A 399 -33.20 15.36 -39.56
N GLN A 400 -32.37 16.32 -39.12
CA GLN A 400 -32.81 17.63 -38.65
C GLN A 400 -33.52 18.43 -39.76
N ILE A 401 -32.98 18.44 -40.98
CA ILE A 401 -33.59 19.11 -42.12
C ILE A 401 -34.95 18.49 -42.47
N ARG A 402 -35.07 17.15 -42.46
CA ARG A 402 -36.36 16.48 -42.70
C ARG A 402 -37.40 16.87 -41.64
N ALA A 403 -37.02 16.92 -40.36
CA ALA A 403 -37.90 17.39 -39.30
C ALA A 403 -38.29 18.87 -39.46
N ALA A 404 -37.37 19.72 -39.89
CA ALA A 404 -37.64 21.13 -40.18
C ALA A 404 -38.55 21.31 -41.41
N LEU A 405 -38.43 20.46 -42.42
CA LEU A 405 -39.33 20.44 -43.58
C LEU A 405 -40.74 20.01 -43.19
N ASP A 406 -40.89 19.02 -42.30
CA ASP A 406 -42.18 18.60 -41.77
C ASP A 406 -42.87 19.73 -40.99
N SER A 407 -42.14 20.46 -40.14
CA SER A 407 -42.69 21.59 -39.40
C SER A 407 -43.07 22.76 -40.31
N LEU A 408 -42.25 23.07 -41.32
CA LEU A 408 -42.51 24.13 -42.30
C LEU A 408 -43.64 23.80 -43.29
N SER A 409 -43.96 22.51 -43.49
CA SER A 409 -45.09 22.10 -44.35
C SER A 409 -46.43 22.68 -43.89
N LYS A 410 -46.53 22.97 -42.58
CA LYS A 410 -47.71 23.56 -41.92
C LYS A 410 -47.78 25.08 -42.02
N ASN A 411 -46.74 25.75 -42.54
CA ASN A 411 -46.68 27.20 -42.68
C ASN A 411 -46.77 27.64 -44.17
N PRO A 412 -47.85 28.31 -44.58
CA PRO A 412 -48.06 28.71 -45.97
C PRO A 412 -47.03 29.71 -46.51
N GLN A 413 -46.38 30.52 -45.66
CA GLN A 413 -45.40 31.54 -46.09
C GLN A 413 -43.96 30.99 -46.26
N GLY A 414 -43.73 29.70 -46.03
CA GLY A 414 -42.39 29.09 -45.99
C GLY A 414 -41.84 28.52 -47.31
N ALA A 415 -42.41 28.85 -48.48
CA ALA A 415 -42.05 28.20 -49.76
C ALA A 415 -40.55 28.30 -50.12
N THR A 416 -39.95 29.49 -49.97
CA THR A 416 -38.52 29.71 -50.25
C THR A 416 -37.61 28.91 -49.31
N GLN A 417 -37.97 28.79 -48.03
CA GLN A 417 -37.18 28.04 -47.05
C GLN A 417 -37.27 26.52 -47.30
N ARG A 418 -38.46 26.03 -47.68
CA ARG A 418 -38.66 24.63 -48.09
C ARG A 418 -37.80 24.27 -49.30
N ALA A 419 -37.74 25.14 -50.31
CA ALA A 419 -36.90 24.91 -51.49
C ALA A 419 -35.40 24.84 -51.13
N LYS A 420 -34.91 25.71 -50.23
CA LYS A 420 -33.51 25.69 -49.75
C LYS A 420 -33.18 24.40 -49.00
N PHE A 421 -34.05 23.98 -48.07
CA PHE A 421 -33.86 22.76 -47.30
C PHE A 421 -33.97 21.49 -48.14
N ALA A 422 -34.88 21.46 -49.12
CA ALA A 422 -34.95 20.36 -50.09
C ALA A 422 -33.64 20.23 -50.89
N LYS A 423 -33.07 21.36 -51.35
CA LYS A 423 -31.77 21.37 -52.03
C LYS A 423 -30.63 20.88 -51.13
N GLN A 424 -30.55 21.36 -49.90
CA GLN A 424 -29.53 20.90 -48.94
C GLN A 424 -29.65 19.40 -48.64
N LEU A 425 -30.87 18.87 -48.58
CA LEU A 425 -31.12 17.45 -48.38
C LEU A 425 -30.65 16.62 -49.59
N ASP A 426 -30.85 17.12 -50.81
CA ASP A 426 -30.35 16.51 -52.04
C ASP A 426 -28.81 16.52 -52.10
N ASP A 427 -28.18 17.65 -51.73
CA ASP A 427 -26.73 17.78 -51.62
C ASP A 427 -26.14 16.78 -50.60
N PHE A 428 -26.76 16.67 -49.41
CA PHE A 428 -26.34 15.70 -48.38
C PHE A 428 -26.56 14.25 -48.81
N THR A 429 -27.62 13.94 -49.53
CA THR A 429 -27.87 12.59 -50.07
C THR A 429 -26.80 12.23 -51.09
N SER A 430 -26.45 13.16 -51.98
CA SER A 430 -25.38 12.99 -52.97
C SER A 430 -24.00 12.82 -52.32
N GLU A 431 -23.68 13.63 -51.30
CA GLU A 431 -22.44 13.49 -50.53
C GLU A 431 -22.39 12.16 -49.77
N GLY A 432 -23.48 11.77 -49.11
CA GLY A 432 -23.61 10.50 -48.41
C GLY A 432 -23.39 9.30 -49.33
N ASN A 433 -23.97 9.30 -50.53
CA ASN A 433 -23.75 8.27 -51.54
C ASN A 433 -22.29 8.20 -51.98
N ARG A 434 -21.64 9.35 -52.21
CA ARG A 434 -20.21 9.41 -52.56
C ARG A 434 -19.32 8.86 -51.45
N LEU A 435 -19.58 9.24 -50.19
CA LEU A 435 -18.86 8.70 -49.03
C LEU A 435 -19.11 7.21 -48.87
N GLY A 436 -20.31 6.72 -49.16
CA GLY A 436 -20.64 5.29 -49.17
C GLY A 436 -19.82 4.48 -50.17
N VAL A 437 -19.67 4.98 -51.40
CA VAL A 437 -18.81 4.34 -52.42
C VAL A 437 -17.34 4.35 -51.98
N GLN A 438 -16.85 5.47 -51.44
CA GLN A 438 -15.48 5.57 -50.92
C GLN A 438 -15.21 4.61 -49.76
N LEU A 439 -16.19 4.45 -48.86
CA LEU A 439 -16.09 3.54 -47.72
C LEU A 439 -15.99 2.08 -48.20
N ALA A 440 -16.83 1.67 -49.17
CA ALA A 440 -16.78 0.33 -49.74
C ALA A 440 -15.43 0.03 -50.43
N ASP A 441 -14.89 0.99 -51.20
CA ASP A 441 -13.57 0.87 -51.83
C ASP A 441 -12.43 0.74 -50.79
N LEU A 442 -12.46 1.55 -49.73
CA LEU A 442 -11.48 1.46 -48.65
C LEU A 442 -11.60 0.16 -47.84
N GLU A 443 -12.82 -0.34 -47.62
CA GLU A 443 -13.04 -1.62 -46.94
C GLU A 443 -12.49 -2.80 -47.75
N ALA A 444 -12.67 -2.81 -49.07
CA ALA A 444 -12.07 -3.79 -49.96
C ALA A 444 -10.54 -3.72 -49.90
N LYS A 445 -9.95 -2.52 -50.04
CA LYS A 445 -8.50 -2.31 -49.90
C LYS A 445 -7.96 -2.74 -48.54
N ARG A 446 -8.70 -2.48 -47.45
CA ARG A 446 -8.33 -2.92 -46.10
C ARG A 446 -8.25 -4.44 -46.04
N LEU A 447 -9.23 -5.14 -46.61
CA LEU A 447 -9.27 -6.60 -46.63
C LEU A 447 -8.09 -7.17 -47.43
N ASP A 448 -7.85 -6.66 -48.63
CA ASP A 448 -6.75 -7.10 -49.49
C ASP A 448 -5.40 -6.94 -48.78
N ARG A 449 -5.13 -5.76 -48.21
CA ARG A 449 -3.89 -5.48 -47.48
C ARG A 449 -3.75 -6.30 -46.20
N ARG A 450 -4.88 -6.64 -45.56
CA ARG A 450 -4.90 -7.52 -44.40
C ARG A 450 -4.52 -8.95 -44.78
N VAL A 451 -5.08 -9.50 -45.85
CA VAL A 451 -4.72 -10.84 -46.35
C VAL A 451 -3.24 -10.89 -46.72
N GLU A 452 -2.75 -9.90 -47.47
CA GLU A 452 -1.31 -9.82 -47.82
C GLU A 452 -0.39 -9.77 -46.58
N LEU A 453 -0.85 -9.15 -45.50
CA LEU A 453 -0.11 -9.10 -44.24
C LEU A 453 -0.21 -10.44 -43.49
N GLU A 454 -1.38 -11.06 -43.43
CA GLU A 454 -1.57 -12.38 -42.82
C GLU A 454 -0.71 -13.45 -43.50
N ASP A 455 -0.61 -13.43 -44.84
CA ASP A 455 0.27 -14.31 -45.62
C ASP A 455 1.74 -14.08 -45.27
N ALA A 456 2.17 -12.82 -45.18
CA ALA A 456 3.54 -12.47 -44.78
C ALA A 456 3.88 -12.87 -43.33
N LEU A 457 2.89 -13.12 -42.49
CA LEU A 457 3.06 -13.51 -41.09
C LEU A 457 3.17 -15.02 -40.89
N GLN A 458 2.73 -15.86 -41.84
CA GLN A 458 2.60 -17.32 -41.64
C GLN A 458 3.89 -18.00 -41.17
N ASP A 459 5.04 -17.57 -41.70
CA ASP A 459 6.36 -18.14 -41.37
C ASP A 459 7.22 -17.19 -40.51
N LEU A 460 6.63 -16.12 -39.96
CA LEU A 460 7.38 -15.16 -39.18
C LEU A 460 7.53 -15.62 -37.72
N GLU A 461 8.78 -15.89 -37.35
CA GLU A 461 9.21 -16.02 -35.96
C GLU A 461 10.34 -15.03 -35.65
N ILE A 462 10.16 -14.26 -34.57
CA ILE A 462 11.15 -13.31 -34.08
C ILE A 462 11.26 -13.49 -32.57
N THR A 463 12.49 -13.56 -32.06
CA THR A 463 12.77 -13.47 -30.63
C THR A 463 13.56 -12.19 -30.36
N ALA A 464 13.06 -11.37 -29.45
CA ALA A 464 13.73 -10.14 -29.06
C ALA A 464 14.91 -10.44 -28.11
N PRO A 465 15.96 -9.61 -28.11
CA PRO A 465 17.08 -9.78 -27.20
C PRO A 465 16.63 -9.68 -25.72
N PRO A 466 17.30 -10.39 -24.79
CA PRO A 466 16.99 -10.32 -23.37
C PRO A 466 17.19 -8.89 -22.85
N ALA A 467 16.40 -8.50 -21.84
CA ALA A 467 16.53 -7.18 -21.23
C ALA A 467 17.93 -7.04 -20.64
N LYS A 468 18.65 -5.98 -21.02
CA LYS A 468 19.83 -5.56 -20.26
C LYS A 468 19.34 -5.22 -18.86
N LYS A 469 19.86 -5.91 -17.82
CA LYS A 469 19.67 -5.46 -16.43
C LYS A 469 20.06 -3.99 -16.41
N ALA A 470 19.12 -3.13 -15.98
CA ALA A 470 19.44 -1.73 -15.79
C ALA A 470 20.71 -1.64 -14.92
N PRO A 471 21.69 -0.80 -15.28
CA PRO A 471 22.85 -0.62 -14.44
C PRO A 471 22.34 -0.22 -13.05
N ALA A 472 22.85 -0.90 -12.01
CA ALA A 472 22.59 -0.51 -10.64
C ALA A 472 22.83 1.01 -10.54
N PRO A 473 21.95 1.77 -9.84
CA PRO A 473 22.16 3.20 -9.68
C PRO A 473 23.58 3.39 -9.19
N ALA A 474 24.35 4.21 -9.90
CA ALA A 474 25.72 4.51 -9.54
C ALA A 474 25.72 4.90 -8.06
N LYS A 475 26.41 4.11 -7.24
CA LYS A 475 26.64 4.49 -5.84
C LYS A 475 27.24 5.91 -5.87
N PRO A 476 26.67 6.85 -5.10
CA PRO A 476 27.24 8.20 -5.00
C PRO A 476 28.68 8.15 -4.50
#